data_AF-A0A7S0GVW0-F1
#
_entry.id   AF-A0A7S0GVW0-F1
#
_cell.length_a   1.000
_cell.length_b   1.000
_cell.length_c   1.000
_cell.angle_alpha   90.00
_cell.angle_beta   90.00
_cell.angle_gamma   90.00
#
_symmetry.space_group_name_H-M   'P 1'
#
loop_
_entity.id
_entity.type
_entity.pdbx_description
1 polymer ?
#
loop_
_entity_poly.entity_id
_entity_poly.type
_entity_poly.pdbx_seq_one_letter_code
_entity_poly.pdbx_strand_id
1 'polypeptide(L)'
;PRGGAARRGAALVPRAAEATQKAKPDWAGDDVLSKVVDAAINNKVLYEGLMKPMARRTLINTAEKNGVAWRDIAARLEKDPSIQKHFDAIKNDAIEYPEYYLKPFHAYAEGNLCWLAAFEAEPATYSMALRVYPKDRITAEVAQARLR
;
A
#
# COMPACT_ATOMS: atom_id res chain seq x y z
N PRO A 1 1.20 -12.06 73.05
CA PRO A 1 2.16 -11.95 71.93
C PRO A 1 2.88 -13.29 71.67
N ARG A 2 3.12 -13.59 70.39
CA ARG A 2 3.84 -14.75 69.80
C ARG A 2 3.04 -16.06 69.84
N GLY A 3 2.76 -16.77 68.75
CA GLY A 3 3.18 -16.70 67.36
C GLY A 3 3.15 -18.13 66.81
N GLY A 4 2.08 -18.50 66.10
CA GLY A 4 1.91 -19.85 65.53
C GLY A 4 2.69 -19.99 64.21
N ALA A 5 3.51 -21.04 64.11
CA ALA A 5 4.34 -21.36 62.97
C ALA A 5 3.51 -21.87 61.78
N ALA A 6 3.61 -21.19 60.63
CA ALA A 6 3.06 -21.64 59.36
C ALA A 6 4.06 -22.57 58.64
N ARG A 7 3.57 -23.74 58.22
CA ARG A 7 4.30 -24.76 57.46
C ARG A 7 4.60 -24.27 56.04
N ARG A 8 5.81 -24.57 55.57
CA ARG A 8 6.29 -24.35 54.20
C ARG A 8 5.49 -25.20 53.21
N GLY A 9 4.85 -24.55 52.24
CA GLY A 9 4.46 -25.16 50.96
C GLY A 9 5.26 -24.49 49.85
N ALA A 10 6.17 -25.23 49.22
CA ALA A 10 6.91 -24.75 48.07
C ALA A 10 5.98 -24.76 46.85
N ALA A 11 5.61 -23.58 46.35
CA ALA A 11 4.95 -23.45 45.06
C ALA A 11 6.01 -23.57 43.95
N LEU A 12 5.91 -24.62 43.15
CA LEU A 12 6.64 -24.76 41.89
C LEU A 12 6.12 -23.69 40.91
N VAL A 13 6.97 -22.70 40.60
CA VAL A 13 6.73 -21.75 39.52
C VAL A 13 7.13 -22.44 38.20
N PRO A 14 6.27 -22.50 37.16
CA PRO A 14 6.68 -23.04 35.89
C PRO A 14 7.68 -22.08 35.23
N ARG A 15 8.84 -22.60 34.84
CA ARG A 15 9.88 -21.89 34.09
C ARG A 15 9.28 -21.44 32.77
N ALA A 16 9.20 -20.12 32.56
CA ALA A 16 8.86 -19.53 31.29
C ALA A 16 9.76 -20.11 30.20
N ALA A 17 9.15 -20.59 29.10
CA ALA A 17 9.86 -21.03 27.92
C ALA A 17 10.80 -19.91 27.46
N GLU A 18 12.08 -20.24 27.29
CA GLU A 18 13.09 -19.34 26.75
C GLU A 18 12.66 -18.94 25.33
N ALA A 19 12.16 -17.71 25.19
CA ALA A 19 11.98 -17.08 23.90
C ALA A 19 13.37 -16.86 23.31
N THR A 20 13.70 -17.61 22.26
CA THR A 20 14.87 -17.36 21.43
C THR A 20 14.83 -15.93 20.94
N GLN A 21 15.72 -15.08 21.45
CA GLN A 21 15.89 -13.72 20.97
C GLN A 21 16.45 -13.78 19.54
N LYS A 22 15.56 -13.70 18.54
CA LYS A 22 15.98 -13.47 17.15
C LYS A 22 16.66 -12.10 17.08
N ALA A 23 17.94 -12.09 16.69
CA ALA A 23 18.75 -10.87 16.62
C ALA A 23 18.25 -9.86 15.58
N LYS A 24 17.42 -10.29 14.61
CA LYS A 24 16.78 -9.42 13.63
C LYS A 24 15.33 -9.84 13.40
N PRO A 25 14.40 -8.87 13.20
CA PRO A 25 13.02 -9.19 12.82
C PRO A 25 12.93 -9.89 11.47
N ASP A 26 11.90 -10.71 11.27
CA ASP A 26 11.69 -11.48 10.03
C ASP A 26 11.46 -10.59 8.78
N TRP A 27 11.22 -9.28 8.96
CA TRP A 27 11.10 -8.30 7.86
C TRP A 27 12.44 -7.70 7.40
N ALA A 28 13.56 -7.99 8.08
CA ALA A 28 14.85 -7.33 7.85
C ALA A 28 15.60 -7.78 6.58
N GLY A 29 14.98 -8.58 5.71
CA GLY A 29 15.40 -8.73 4.31
C GLY A 29 16.79 -9.33 4.06
N ASP A 30 17.36 -10.12 4.98
CA ASP A 30 18.69 -10.73 4.78
C ASP A 30 18.62 -12.19 4.26
N ASP A 31 17.43 -12.66 3.85
CA ASP A 31 17.20 -14.04 3.39
C ASP A 31 17.50 -14.22 1.89
N VAL A 32 17.68 -15.48 1.44
CA VAL A 32 17.90 -15.87 0.03
C VAL A 32 16.81 -15.29 -0.89
N LEU A 33 15.56 -15.26 -0.42
CA LEU A 33 14.45 -14.62 -1.14
C LEU A 33 14.71 -13.14 -1.40
N SER A 34 15.27 -12.44 -0.42
CA SER A 34 15.59 -11.01 -0.53
C SER A 34 16.64 -10.76 -1.60
N LYS A 35 17.71 -11.57 -1.63
CA LYS A 35 18.76 -11.47 -2.67
C LYS A 35 18.21 -11.69 -4.08
N VAL A 36 17.24 -12.60 -4.23
CA VAL A 36 16.56 -12.83 -5.52
C VAL A 36 15.70 -11.64 -5.90
N VAL A 37 14.96 -11.06 -4.94
CA VAL A 37 14.16 -9.85 -5.15
C VAL A 37 15.06 -8.67 -5.52
N ASP A 38 16.18 -8.48 -4.84
CA ASP A 38 17.16 -7.42 -5.14
C ASP A 38 17.74 -7.58 -6.55
N ALA A 39 18.11 -8.80 -6.94
CA ALA A 39 18.59 -9.06 -8.30
C ALA A 39 17.51 -8.76 -9.36
N ALA A 40 16.24 -9.06 -9.07
CA ALA A 40 15.13 -8.77 -9.96
C ALA A 40 14.84 -7.25 -10.05
N ILE A 41 14.90 -6.51 -8.95
CA ILE A 41 14.71 -5.05 -8.91
C ILE A 41 15.83 -4.33 -9.65
N ASN A 42 17.07 -4.79 -9.52
CA ASN A 42 18.22 -4.21 -10.21
C ASN A 42 18.19 -4.42 -11.73
N ASN A 43 17.35 -5.34 -12.22
CA ASN A 43 17.05 -5.46 -13.65
C ASN A 43 15.91 -4.50 -14.02
N LYS A 44 16.26 -3.32 -14.54
CA LYS A 44 15.30 -2.28 -14.95
C LYS A 44 14.21 -2.80 -15.90
N VAL A 45 14.55 -3.68 -16.85
CA VAL A 45 13.58 -4.21 -17.82
C VAL A 45 12.57 -5.13 -17.14
N LEU A 46 13.02 -6.00 -16.24
CA LEU A 46 12.15 -6.88 -15.48
C LEU A 46 11.28 -6.09 -14.49
N TYR A 47 11.89 -5.14 -13.78
CA TYR A 47 11.23 -4.34 -12.77
C TYR A 47 10.16 -3.41 -13.35
N GLU A 48 10.53 -2.59 -14.34
CA GLU A 48 9.60 -1.64 -14.97
C GLU A 48 8.63 -2.33 -15.93
N GLY A 49 9.11 -3.33 -16.70
CA GLY A 49 8.33 -3.96 -17.76
C GLY A 49 7.41 -5.09 -17.32
N LEU A 50 7.68 -5.73 -16.17
CA LEU A 50 6.90 -6.87 -15.69
C LEU A 50 6.38 -6.66 -14.27
N MET A 51 7.27 -6.40 -13.31
CA MET A 51 6.91 -6.40 -11.89
C MET A 51 5.95 -5.27 -11.53
N LYS A 52 6.21 -4.03 -11.98
CA LYS A 52 5.30 -2.89 -11.74
C LYS A 52 3.90 -3.10 -12.34
N PRO A 53 3.74 -3.48 -13.63
CA PRO A 53 2.44 -3.79 -14.20
C PRO A 53 1.68 -4.88 -13.43
N MET A 54 2.37 -5.95 -13.03
CA MET A 54 1.76 -7.04 -12.25
C MET A 54 1.33 -6.60 -10.85
N ALA A 55 2.16 -5.79 -10.18
CA ALA A 55 1.83 -5.22 -8.87
C ALA A 55 0.58 -4.33 -8.96
N ARG A 56 0.53 -3.45 -9.96
CA ARG A 56 -0.65 -2.61 -10.24
C ARG A 56 -1.88 -3.46 -10.54
N ARG A 57 -1.76 -4.48 -11.39
CA ARG A 57 -2.87 -5.40 -11.70
C ARG A 57 -3.42 -6.08 -10.46
N THR A 58 -2.54 -6.52 -9.55
CA THR A 58 -2.93 -7.11 -8.26
C THR A 58 -3.70 -6.12 -7.41
N LEU A 59 -3.22 -4.88 -7.26
CA LEU A 59 -3.93 -3.83 -6.51
C LEU A 59 -5.33 -3.57 -7.06
N ILE A 60 -5.45 -3.43 -8.38
CA ILE A 60 -6.74 -3.21 -9.07
C ILE A 60 -7.68 -4.38 -8.83
N ASN A 61 -7.22 -5.61 -9.07
CA ASN A 61 -8.04 -6.81 -8.88
C ASN A 61 -8.50 -6.96 -7.42
N THR A 62 -7.64 -6.65 -6.46
CA THR A 62 -8.01 -6.67 -5.04
C THR A 62 -9.05 -5.59 -4.73
N ALA A 63 -8.91 -4.39 -5.27
CA ALA A 63 -9.88 -3.32 -5.07
C ALA A 63 -11.26 -3.70 -5.64
N GLU A 64 -11.30 -4.23 -6.86
CA GLU A 64 -12.54 -4.68 -7.51
C GLU A 64 -13.22 -5.83 -6.76
N LYS A 65 -12.44 -6.79 -6.26
CA LYS A 65 -12.96 -7.86 -5.39
C LYS A 65 -13.60 -7.34 -4.10
N ASN A 66 -13.16 -6.17 -3.62
CA ASN A 66 -13.68 -5.52 -2.43
C ASN A 66 -14.71 -4.42 -2.74
N GLY A 67 -15.26 -4.39 -3.96
CA GLY A 67 -16.37 -3.51 -4.33
C GLY A 67 -15.97 -2.14 -4.87
N VAL A 68 -14.68 -1.88 -5.10
CA VAL A 68 -14.22 -0.63 -5.76
C VAL A 68 -14.11 -0.88 -7.25
N ALA A 69 -15.03 -0.33 -8.05
CA ALA A 69 -15.09 -0.48 -9.51
C ALA A 69 -13.97 0.31 -10.23
N TRP A 70 -12.71 -0.06 -9.94
CA TRP A 70 -11.53 0.73 -10.26
C TRP A 70 -11.41 1.05 -11.75
N ARG A 71 -11.50 0.04 -12.62
CA ARG A 71 -11.36 0.26 -14.08
C ARG A 71 -12.51 1.07 -14.65
N ASP A 72 -13.72 0.88 -14.16
CA ASP A 72 -14.89 1.64 -14.63
C ASP A 72 -14.80 3.10 -14.23
N ILE A 73 -14.35 3.39 -13.00
CA ILE A 73 -14.11 4.76 -12.54
C ILE A 73 -13.04 5.43 -13.41
N ALA A 74 -11.89 4.78 -13.58
CA ALA A 74 -10.80 5.32 -14.39
C ALA A 74 -11.23 5.54 -15.85
N ALA A 75 -11.91 4.57 -16.46
CA ALA A 75 -12.40 4.68 -17.84
C ALA A 75 -13.50 5.75 -18.00
N ARG A 76 -14.35 5.94 -17.00
CA ARG A 76 -15.35 7.01 -16.98
C ARG A 76 -14.67 8.38 -16.96
N LEU A 77 -13.65 8.56 -16.12
CA LEU A 77 -12.90 9.82 -16.05
C LEU A 77 -12.12 10.06 -17.34
N GLU A 78 -11.40 9.06 -17.86
CA GLU A 78 -10.66 9.17 -19.12
C GLU A 78 -11.53 9.60 -20.30
N LYS A 79 -12.79 9.13 -20.34
CA LYS A 79 -13.75 9.46 -21.41
C LYS A 79 -14.51 10.76 -21.17
N ASP A 80 -14.35 11.42 -20.02
CA ASP A 80 -15.08 12.64 -19.71
C ASP A 80 -14.44 13.84 -20.44
N PRO A 81 -15.11 14.41 -21.46
CA PRO A 81 -14.55 15.51 -22.25
C PRO A 81 -14.40 16.79 -21.43
N SER A 82 -15.09 16.92 -20.29
CA SER A 82 -14.98 18.09 -19.43
C SER A 82 -13.61 18.17 -18.76
N ILE A 83 -12.93 17.05 -18.53
CA ILE A 83 -11.60 17.04 -17.88
C ILE A 83 -10.59 17.76 -18.76
N GLN A 84 -10.50 17.39 -20.04
CA GLN A 84 -9.59 18.05 -20.98
C GLN A 84 -9.94 19.53 -21.14
N LYS A 85 -11.24 19.87 -21.22
CA LYS A 85 -11.70 21.26 -21.28
C LYS A 85 -11.25 22.07 -20.06
N HIS A 86 -11.40 21.52 -18.86
CA HIS A 86 -10.96 22.18 -17.62
C HIS A 86 -9.44 22.31 -17.58
N PHE A 87 -8.71 21.27 -17.97
CA PHE A 87 -7.26 21.33 -18.07
C PHE A 87 -6.81 22.44 -19.03
N ASP A 88 -7.38 22.52 -20.23
CA ASP A 88 -7.04 23.54 -21.21
C ASP A 88 -7.36 24.96 -20.74
N ALA A 89 -8.37 25.12 -19.88
CA ALA A 89 -8.73 26.41 -19.30
C ALA A 89 -7.76 26.89 -18.21
N ILE A 90 -7.05 25.97 -17.53
CA ILE A 90 -6.15 26.30 -16.42
C ILE A 90 -4.67 26.09 -16.73
N LYS A 91 -4.35 25.36 -17.81
CA LYS A 91 -2.97 25.04 -18.16
C LYS A 91 -2.20 26.33 -18.46
N ASN A 92 -0.95 26.36 -18.01
CA ASN A 92 -0.03 27.43 -18.30
C ASN A 92 1.22 26.82 -18.92
N ASP A 93 1.37 26.98 -20.23
CA ASP A 93 2.48 26.39 -21.00
C ASP A 93 3.84 27.08 -20.70
N ALA A 94 3.85 28.18 -19.95
CA ALA A 94 5.07 28.82 -19.48
C ALA A 94 5.61 28.23 -18.15
N ILE A 95 4.91 27.26 -17.54
CA ILE A 95 5.38 26.59 -16.33
C ILE A 95 6.35 25.48 -16.70
N GLU A 96 7.59 25.60 -16.23
CA GLU A 96 8.56 24.52 -16.25
C GLU A 96 8.42 23.68 -14.97
N TYR A 97 8.09 22.39 -15.12
CA TYR A 97 8.00 21.48 -13.99
C TYR A 97 9.40 21.03 -13.55
N PRO A 98 9.69 21.00 -12.24
CA PRO A 98 10.91 20.37 -11.74
C PRO A 98 11.04 18.93 -12.23
N GLU A 99 12.27 18.50 -12.54
CA GLU A 99 12.56 17.17 -13.10
C GLU A 99 11.96 16.02 -12.26
N TYR A 100 11.87 16.21 -10.94
CA TYR A 100 11.26 15.25 -10.01
C TYR A 100 9.84 14.84 -10.41
N TYR A 101 9.02 15.75 -10.96
CA TYR A 101 7.65 15.44 -11.37
C TYR A 101 7.58 14.51 -12.58
N LEU A 102 8.66 14.43 -13.37
CA LEU A 102 8.77 13.57 -14.55
C LEU A 102 9.41 12.21 -14.24
N LYS A 103 9.82 11.97 -12.99
CA LYS A 103 10.37 10.68 -12.57
C LYS A 103 9.24 9.68 -12.29
N PRO A 104 9.41 8.39 -12.63
CA PRO A 104 8.45 7.34 -12.30
C PRO A 104 8.10 7.35 -10.81
N PHE A 105 6.83 7.10 -10.49
CA PHE A 105 6.37 6.98 -9.11
C PHE A 105 5.41 5.80 -8.99
N HIS A 106 5.42 5.12 -7.85
CA HIS A 106 4.65 3.89 -7.63
C HIS A 106 4.76 2.91 -8.82
N ALA A 107 3.65 2.62 -9.49
CA ALA A 107 3.57 1.73 -10.65
C ALA A 107 3.37 2.48 -11.98
N TYR A 108 3.66 3.78 -12.02
CA TYR A 108 3.49 4.64 -13.20
C TYR A 108 4.84 5.10 -13.74
N ALA A 109 5.09 4.84 -15.02
CA ALA A 109 6.39 5.08 -15.66
C ALA A 109 6.57 6.53 -16.09
N GLU A 110 5.48 7.21 -16.43
CA GLU A 110 5.45 8.56 -16.98
C GLU A 110 5.55 9.65 -15.88
N GLY A 111 5.60 9.23 -14.61
CA GLY A 111 5.82 10.09 -13.45
C GLY A 111 4.55 10.76 -12.91
N ASN A 112 4.75 11.73 -12.01
CA ASN A 112 3.69 12.35 -11.20
C ASN A 112 2.66 13.12 -12.05
N LEU A 113 2.99 13.47 -13.29
CA LEU A 113 2.11 14.22 -14.20
C LEU A 113 1.31 13.31 -15.14
N CYS A 114 1.29 12.00 -14.91
CA CYS A 114 0.63 11.08 -15.83
C CYS A 114 -0.90 11.03 -15.65
N TRP A 115 -1.62 11.14 -16.77
CA TRP A 115 -3.08 11.12 -16.79
C TRP A 115 -3.66 9.82 -16.23
N LEU A 116 -3.04 8.68 -16.52
CA LEU A 116 -3.50 7.39 -16.01
C LEU A 116 -3.50 7.35 -14.48
N ALA A 117 -2.47 7.87 -13.82
CA ALA A 117 -2.47 7.94 -12.36
C ALA A 117 -3.52 8.91 -11.83
N ALA A 118 -3.76 10.03 -12.53
CA ALA A 118 -4.82 10.96 -12.17
C ALA A 118 -6.21 10.30 -12.20
N PHE A 119 -6.52 9.53 -13.25
CA PHE A 119 -7.78 8.80 -13.37
C PHE A 119 -7.93 7.67 -12.35
N GLU A 120 -6.82 7.10 -11.89
CA GLU A 120 -6.82 6.01 -10.91
C GLU A 120 -6.70 6.47 -9.45
N ALA A 121 -6.52 7.77 -9.20
CA ALA A 121 -6.32 8.31 -7.86
C ALA A 121 -7.50 8.07 -6.91
N GLU A 122 -8.74 8.26 -7.40
CA GLU A 122 -9.96 8.00 -6.63
C GLU A 122 -10.08 6.53 -6.21
N PRO A 123 -10.09 5.55 -7.13
CA PRO A 123 -10.22 4.15 -6.73
C PRO A 123 -9.01 3.63 -5.94
N ALA A 124 -7.81 4.20 -6.15
CA ALA A 124 -6.64 3.94 -5.30
C ALA A 124 -6.88 4.35 -3.85
N THR A 125 -7.42 5.56 -3.65
CA THR A 125 -7.74 6.09 -2.32
C THR A 125 -8.77 5.21 -1.61
N TYR A 126 -9.85 4.84 -2.30
CA TYR A 126 -10.88 3.93 -1.78
C TYR A 126 -10.32 2.55 -1.41
N SER A 127 -9.46 1.99 -2.24
CA SER A 127 -8.78 0.71 -1.95
C SER A 127 -7.91 0.80 -0.69
N MET A 128 -7.20 1.91 -0.49
CA MET A 128 -6.41 2.12 0.73
C MET A 128 -7.29 2.33 1.96
N ALA A 129 -8.41 3.04 1.83
CA ALA A 129 -9.34 3.26 2.93
C ALA A 129 -9.92 1.95 3.49
N LEU A 130 -10.32 1.03 2.61
CA LEU A 130 -10.79 -0.29 3.01
C LEU A 130 -9.73 -1.11 3.76
N ARG A 131 -8.44 -0.95 3.42
CA ARG A 131 -7.35 -1.64 4.12
C ARG A 131 -7.16 -1.21 5.57
N VAL A 132 -7.62 -0.01 5.93
CA VAL A 132 -7.55 0.48 7.32
C VAL A 132 -8.56 -0.25 8.21
N TYR A 133 -9.69 -0.70 7.66
CA TYR A 133 -10.77 -1.36 8.40
C TYR A 133 -11.03 -2.80 7.92
N PRO A 134 -10.04 -3.72 7.99
CA PRO A 134 -10.10 -5.03 7.33
C PRO A 134 -11.16 -5.99 7.91
N LYS A 135 -11.71 -5.68 9.10
CA LYS A 135 -12.73 -6.47 9.78
C LYS A 135 -14.14 -5.92 9.59
N ASP A 136 -14.25 -4.71 9.06
CA ASP A 136 -15.53 -4.02 8.92
C ASP A 136 -16.12 -4.31 7.55
N ARG A 137 -17.41 -4.67 7.51
CA ARG A 137 -18.15 -4.84 6.26
C ARG A 137 -18.77 -3.51 5.82
N ILE A 138 -17.91 -2.57 5.44
CA ILE A 138 -18.28 -1.22 5.02
C ILE A 138 -17.93 -0.97 3.55
N THR A 139 -18.60 -0.02 2.92
CA THR A 139 -18.25 0.41 1.56
C THR A 139 -16.99 1.28 1.59
N ALA A 140 -16.37 1.47 0.43
CA ALA A 140 -15.15 2.26 0.35
C ALA A 140 -15.39 3.74 0.63
N GLU A 141 -16.58 4.26 0.31
CA GLU A 141 -17.00 5.63 0.62
C GLU A 141 -17.12 5.83 2.13
N VAL A 142 -17.73 4.87 2.84
CA VAL A 142 -17.83 4.89 4.31
C VAL A 142 -16.44 4.78 4.94
N ALA A 143 -15.59 3.88 4.43
CA ALA A 143 -14.22 3.75 4.90
C ALA A 143 -13.43 5.05 4.72
N GLN A 144 -13.52 5.68 3.55
CA GLN A 144 -12.84 6.93 3.24
C GLN A 144 -13.37 8.10 4.07
N ALA A 145 -14.68 8.17 4.32
CA ALA A 145 -15.28 9.21 5.14
C ALA A 145 -14.79 9.16 6.60
N ARG A 146 -14.52 7.96 7.14
CA ARG A 146 -13.98 7.79 8.50
C ARG A 146 -12.53 8.25 8.66
N LEU A 147 -11.79 8.39 7.56
CA LEU A 147 -10.39 8.84 7.57
C LEU A 147 -10.25 10.37 7.54
N ARG A 148 -11.34 11.11 7.30
CA ARG A 148 -11.38 12.56 7.19
C ARG A 148 -11.96 13.18 8.45
#